data_AF-K0KPS8-F1
#
_entry.id   AF-K0KPS8-F1
#
_cell.length_a   1.000
_cell.length_b   1.000
_cell.length_c   1.000
_cell.angle_alpha   90.00
_cell.angle_beta   90.00
_cell.angle_gamma   90.00
#
_symmetry.space_group_name_H-M   'P 1'
#
loop_
_entity.id
_entity.type
_entity.pdbx_description
1 polymer ?
#
loop_
_entity_poly.entity_id
_entity_poly.type
_entity_poly.pdbx_seq_one_letter_code
_entity_poly.pdbx_strand_id
1 'polypeptide(L)'
;MFRLGYKSVIRNIQGIRYLSTKPTIGQPFKSQQELSNYLSNPQSNWSIQELLSNAGPEIISKRADGITRKTVDKMLKLSGLQANPEEYDELIQILKSQVMFIDHLHAVPELEVKAGQVGKPLGLNEIYEQIEQLEGSEDKGELENWDPLSLTNDSLNGQYIIKEGLIKNK
;
A
#
# COMPACT_ATOMS: atom_id res chain seq x y z
N MET A 1 -32.24 28.12 -21.39
CA MET A 1 -30.95 27.49 -21.07
C MET A 1 -31.19 26.43 -20.00
N PHE A 2 -31.25 25.17 -20.40
CA PHE A 2 -31.50 24.04 -19.50
C PHE A 2 -30.17 23.48 -18.99
N ARG A 3 -29.92 23.54 -17.68
CA ARG A 3 -28.88 22.71 -17.02
C ARG A 3 -29.56 21.48 -16.44
N LEU A 4 -29.42 20.36 -17.15
CA LEU A 4 -29.73 19.03 -16.66
C LEU A 4 -28.73 18.69 -15.55
N GLY A 5 -29.16 18.84 -14.29
CA GLY A 5 -28.48 18.21 -13.17
C GLY A 5 -28.75 16.72 -13.22
N TYR A 6 -27.71 15.91 -13.40
CA TYR A 6 -27.80 14.46 -13.31
C TYR A 6 -28.18 14.09 -11.87
N LYS A 7 -29.46 13.75 -11.64
CA LYS A 7 -29.91 13.06 -10.44
C LYS A 7 -29.59 11.58 -10.61
N SER A 8 -28.48 11.14 -10.04
CA SER A 8 -28.22 9.72 -9.85
C SER A 8 -29.22 9.18 -8.83
N VAL A 9 -30.27 8.51 -9.31
CA VAL A 9 -31.18 7.73 -8.46
C VAL A 9 -30.45 6.43 -8.11
N ILE A 10 -29.90 6.34 -6.90
CA ILE A 10 -29.41 5.08 -6.35
C ILE A 10 -30.49 4.55 -5.41
N ARG A 11 -30.94 3.33 -5.71
CA ARG A 11 -32.05 2.65 -5.04
C ARG A 11 -31.73 2.43 -3.56
N ASN A 12 -32.78 2.61 -2.78
CA ASN A 12 -32.87 2.49 -1.34
C ASN A 12 -32.47 1.07 -0.88
N ILE A 13 -31.27 0.94 -0.32
CA ILE A 13 -30.89 -0.15 0.59
C ILE A 13 -30.50 0.55 1.88
N GLN A 14 -31.23 0.26 2.95
CA GLN A 14 -31.03 0.86 4.27
C GLN A 14 -29.56 0.71 4.69
N GLY A 15 -28.87 1.83 4.91
CA GLY A 15 -27.63 1.84 5.70
C GLY A 15 -26.34 2.37 5.05
N ILE A 16 -26.32 2.79 3.78
CA ILE A 16 -25.09 3.36 3.21
C ILE A 16 -24.98 4.84 3.63
N ARG A 17 -24.19 5.12 4.69
CA ARG A 17 -23.76 6.48 5.03
C ARG A 17 -22.74 6.95 4.00
N TYR A 18 -23.02 8.07 3.34
CA TYR A 18 -22.06 8.73 2.47
C TYR A 18 -20.88 9.23 3.31
N LEU A 19 -19.71 8.60 3.19
CA LEU A 19 -18.46 9.13 3.70
C LEU A 19 -18.18 10.45 2.95
N SER A 20 -18.43 11.58 3.59
CA SER A 20 -17.90 12.86 3.11
C SER A 20 -16.38 12.83 3.33
N THR A 21 -15.63 12.49 2.28
CA THR A 21 -14.16 12.42 2.29
C THR A 21 -13.47 13.78 2.22
N LYS A 22 -14.25 14.88 2.23
CA LYS A 22 -13.71 16.24 2.20
C LYS A 22 -13.46 16.72 3.63
N PRO A 23 -12.22 17.10 3.98
CA PRO A 23 -11.95 17.68 5.29
C PRO A 23 -12.73 18.99 5.44
N THR A 24 -13.51 19.09 6.50
CA THR A 24 -14.23 20.31 6.89
C THR A 24 -13.72 20.79 8.22
N ILE A 25 -13.30 22.05 8.29
CA ILE A 25 -12.93 22.70 9.55
C ILE A 25 -14.23 23.24 10.18
N GLY A 26 -14.52 22.80 11.40
CA GLY A 26 -15.66 23.28 12.19
C GLY A 26 -15.42 24.69 12.75
N GLN A 27 -16.47 25.28 13.32
CA GLN A 27 -16.35 26.55 14.06
C GLN A 27 -15.59 26.33 15.39
N PRO A 28 -14.89 27.35 15.91
CA PRO A 28 -14.22 27.24 17.20
C PRO A 28 -15.23 27.02 18.33
N PHE A 29 -14.91 26.10 19.25
CA PHE A 29 -15.72 25.85 20.43
C PHE A 29 -15.76 27.09 21.34
N LYS A 30 -16.95 27.44 21.82
CA LYS A 30 -17.20 28.61 22.68
C LYS A 30 -17.12 28.29 24.17
N SER A 31 -17.16 27.01 24.55
CA SER A 31 -17.11 26.58 25.94
C SER A 31 -16.62 25.13 26.13
N GLN A 32 -16.17 24.80 27.34
CA GLN A 32 -15.79 23.43 27.73
C GLN A 32 -16.98 22.45 27.67
N GLN A 33 -18.20 22.94 27.90
CA GLN A 33 -19.42 22.14 27.79
C GLN A 33 -19.69 21.74 26.34
N GLU A 34 -19.45 22.64 25.39
CA GLU A 34 -19.60 22.37 23.96
C GLU A 34 -18.62 21.28 23.49
N LEU A 35 -17.37 21.32 23.95
CA LEU A 35 -16.38 20.28 23.70
C LEU A 35 -16.81 18.92 24.28
N SER A 36 -17.29 18.91 25.53
CA SER A 36 -17.74 17.69 26.21
C SER A 36 -18.93 17.05 25.50
N ASN A 37 -19.87 17.88 25.02
CA ASN A 37 -21.02 17.44 24.23
C ASN A 37 -20.61 16.92 22.85
N TYR A 38 -19.62 17.54 22.21
CA TYR A 38 -19.09 17.07 20.92
C TYR A 38 -18.41 15.70 21.06
N LEU A 39 -17.59 15.50 22.09
CA LEU A 39 -16.93 14.22 22.36
C LEU A 39 -17.92 13.11 22.72
N SER A 40 -19.01 13.46 23.42
CA SER A 40 -20.04 12.51 23.86
C SER A 40 -21.07 12.18 22.77
N ASN A 41 -21.01 12.83 21.60
CA ASN A 41 -21.98 12.61 20.53
C ASN A 41 -21.73 11.27 19.81
N PRO A 42 -22.62 10.27 19.96
CA PRO A 42 -22.45 8.95 19.33
C PRO A 42 -22.53 8.99 17.79
N GLN A 43 -23.08 10.06 17.23
CA GLN A 43 -23.20 10.24 15.78
C GLN A 43 -21.93 10.83 15.15
N SER A 44 -21.05 11.46 15.94
CA SER A 44 -19.85 12.14 15.44
C SER A 44 -18.58 11.30 15.59
N ASN A 45 -18.54 10.37 16.55
CA ASN A 45 -17.30 9.69 16.95
C ASN A 45 -17.49 8.17 16.89
N TRP A 46 -17.49 7.61 15.68
CA TRP A 46 -17.25 6.18 15.55
C TRP A 46 -15.82 5.89 15.97
N SER A 47 -15.63 4.90 16.82
CA SER A 47 -14.30 4.36 17.04
C SER A 47 -13.78 3.80 15.71
N ILE A 48 -12.48 3.90 15.49
CA ILE A 48 -11.83 3.29 14.32
C ILE A 48 -12.11 1.78 14.28
N GLN A 49 -12.22 1.16 15.45
CA GLN A 49 -12.56 -0.25 15.62
C GLN A 49 -13.96 -0.57 15.10
N GLU A 50 -14.98 0.24 15.42
CA GLU A 50 -16.32 0.09 14.86
C GLU A 50 -16.35 0.36 13.35
N LEU A 51 -15.57 1.32 12.85
CA LEU A 51 -15.49 1.56 11.40
C LEU A 51 -14.93 0.34 10.65
N LEU A 52 -13.88 -0.28 11.20
CA LEU A 52 -13.26 -1.47 10.62
C LEU A 52 -14.08 -2.75 10.88
N SER A 53 -14.91 -2.78 11.92
CA SER A 53 -15.74 -3.96 12.26
C SER A 53 -17.15 -3.91 11.63
N ASN A 54 -17.67 -2.72 11.32
CA ASN A 54 -18.99 -2.50 10.70
C ASN A 54 -18.96 -2.50 9.17
N ALA A 55 -17.79 -2.70 8.56
CA ALA A 55 -17.71 -3.18 7.19
C ALA A 55 -18.27 -4.61 7.21
N GLY A 56 -19.59 -4.72 7.04
CA GLY A 56 -20.44 -5.72 7.69
C GLY A 56 -20.08 -7.20 7.53
N PRO A 57 -20.87 -8.11 8.14
CA PRO A 57 -20.66 -9.57 8.13
C PRO A 57 -20.66 -10.25 6.74
N GLU A 58 -20.61 -9.48 5.64
CA GLU A 58 -20.65 -9.94 4.26
C GLU A 58 -19.53 -9.37 3.36
N ILE A 59 -18.43 -8.82 3.91
CA ILE A 59 -17.20 -8.76 3.11
C ILE A 59 -16.60 -10.17 3.08
N ILE A 60 -17.27 -11.04 2.32
CA ILE A 60 -16.69 -12.29 1.85
C ILE A 60 -15.58 -11.87 0.88
N SER A 61 -14.38 -11.69 1.41
CA SER A 61 -13.20 -11.42 0.60
C SER A 61 -12.91 -12.64 -0.26
N LYS A 62 -13.44 -12.63 -1.49
CA LYS A 62 -13.15 -13.66 -2.50
C LYS A 62 -11.63 -13.83 -2.71
N ARG A 63 -10.86 -12.77 -2.45
CA ARG A 63 -9.39 -12.78 -2.52
C ARG A 63 -8.78 -13.55 -1.35
N ALA A 64 -9.26 -13.34 -0.13
CA ALA A 64 -8.82 -14.10 1.03
C ALA A 64 -9.22 -15.58 0.92
N ASP A 65 -10.43 -15.87 0.44
CA ASP A 65 -10.91 -17.24 0.23
C ASP A 65 -10.04 -18.02 -0.78
N GLY A 66 -9.49 -17.32 -1.77
CA GLY A 66 -8.57 -17.88 -2.76
C GLY A 66 -7.15 -18.18 -2.25
N ILE A 67 -6.82 -17.84 -1.00
CA ILE A 67 -5.51 -18.15 -0.42
C ILE A 67 -5.47 -19.63 -0.04
N THR A 68 -4.60 -20.35 -0.76
CA THR A 68 -4.35 -21.78 -0.56
C THR A 68 -2.87 -22.01 -0.26
N ARG A 69 -2.52 -23.25 0.10
CA ARG A 69 -1.13 -23.68 0.27
C ARG A 69 -0.24 -23.38 -0.95
N LYS A 70 -0.81 -23.51 -2.16
CA LYS A 70 -0.12 -23.18 -3.42
C LYS A 70 0.18 -21.68 -3.55
N THR A 71 -0.70 -20.84 -3.03
CA THR A 71 -0.50 -19.38 -3.00
C THR A 71 0.66 -19.02 -2.10
N VAL A 72 0.72 -19.60 -0.89
CA VAL A 72 1.82 -19.40 0.06
C VAL A 72 3.14 -19.93 -0.49
N ASP A 73 3.14 -21.14 -1.08
CA ASP A 73 4.34 -21.70 -1.74
C ASP A 73 4.87 -20.78 -2.85
N LYS A 74 3.97 -20.23 -3.68
CA LYS A 74 4.36 -19.27 -4.71
C LYS A 74 4.93 -17.98 -4.11
N MET A 75 4.34 -17.47 -3.03
CA MET A 75 4.82 -16.27 -2.35
C MET A 75 6.22 -16.48 -1.75
N LEU A 76 6.43 -17.59 -1.04
CA LEU A 76 7.74 -17.95 -0.48
C LEU A 76 8.81 -18.01 -1.57
N LYS A 77 8.50 -18.64 -2.71
CA LYS A 77 9.40 -18.68 -3.87
C LYS A 77 9.73 -17.29 -4.44
N LEU A 78 8.73 -16.42 -4.56
CA LEU A 78 8.94 -15.05 -5.05
C LEU A 78 9.72 -14.18 -4.07
N SER A 79 9.59 -14.45 -2.76
CA SER A 79 10.31 -13.75 -1.70
C SER A 79 11.71 -14.33 -1.43
N GLY A 80 12.09 -15.44 -2.07
CA GLY A 80 13.35 -16.13 -1.76
C GLY A 80 13.40 -16.73 -0.35
N LEU A 81 12.23 -17.04 0.23
CA LEU A 81 12.08 -17.58 1.58
C LEU A 81 11.70 -19.06 1.54
N GLN A 82 11.94 -19.74 2.66
CA GLN A 82 11.51 -21.12 2.91
C GLN A 82 10.75 -21.16 4.23
N ALA A 83 9.72 -22.00 4.32
CA ALA A 83 8.93 -22.20 5.53
C ALA A 83 8.75 -23.69 5.78
N ASN A 84 8.64 -24.08 7.04
CA ASN A 84 8.40 -25.47 7.38
C ASN A 84 6.97 -25.86 6.99
N PRO A 85 6.72 -27.11 6.53
CA PRO A 85 5.38 -27.58 6.19
C PRO A 85 4.32 -27.35 7.27
N GLU A 86 4.73 -27.34 8.54
CA GLU A 86 3.89 -27.16 9.73
C GLU A 86 3.38 -25.71 9.89
N GLU A 87 4.11 -24.73 9.36
CA GLU A 87 3.79 -23.30 9.47
C GLU A 87 2.80 -22.84 8.39
N TYR A 88 2.51 -23.67 7.38
CA TYR A 88 1.71 -23.26 6.23
C TYR A 88 0.28 -22.84 6.62
N ASP A 89 -0.35 -23.54 7.55
CA ASP A 89 -1.72 -23.23 7.96
C ASP A 89 -1.79 -21.89 8.69
N GLU A 90 -0.79 -21.59 9.54
CA GLU A 90 -0.66 -20.29 10.20
C GLU A 90 -0.41 -19.17 9.19
N LEU A 91 0.53 -19.36 8.25
CA LEU A 91 0.82 -18.39 7.19
C LEU A 91 -0.41 -18.10 6.31
N ILE A 92 -1.22 -19.12 6.02
CA ILE A 92 -2.48 -18.95 5.29
C ILE A 92 -3.44 -18.07 6.09
N GLN A 93 -3.61 -18.30 7.39
CA GLN A 93 -4.51 -17.49 8.22
C GLN A 93 -4.04 -16.04 8.35
N ILE A 94 -2.75 -15.83 8.57
CA ILE A 94 -2.15 -14.49 8.64
C ILE A 94 -2.40 -13.74 7.33
N LEU A 95 -2.10 -14.37 6.18
CA LEU A 95 -2.28 -13.75 4.89
C LEU A 95 -3.76 -13.46 4.59
N LYS A 96 -4.67 -14.36 4.98
CA LYS A 96 -6.12 -14.13 4.88
C LYS A 96 -6.55 -12.91 5.66
N SER A 97 -6.13 -12.80 6.92
CA SER A 97 -6.45 -11.66 7.77
C SER A 97 -5.92 -10.35 7.17
N GLN A 98 -4.69 -10.36 6.65
CA GLN A 98 -4.10 -9.18 6.00
C GLN A 98 -4.86 -8.77 4.74
N VAL A 99 -5.22 -9.73 3.88
CA VAL A 99 -5.97 -9.45 2.65
C VAL A 99 -7.38 -8.95 2.96
N MET A 100 -8.07 -9.54 3.93
CA MET A 100 -9.38 -9.06 4.39
C MET A 100 -9.29 -7.62 4.89
N PHE A 101 -8.25 -7.28 5.65
CA PHE A 101 -8.04 -5.91 6.10
C PHE A 101 -7.82 -4.95 4.92
N ILE A 102 -6.95 -5.31 3.97
CA ILE A 102 -6.68 -4.50 2.77
C ILE A 102 -7.92 -4.33 1.90
N ASP A 103 -8.80 -5.33 1.85
CA ASP A 103 -10.03 -5.27 1.05
C ASP A 103 -11.01 -4.17 1.51
N HIS A 104 -10.85 -3.64 2.73
CA HIS A 104 -11.58 -2.45 3.18
C HIS A 104 -11.24 -1.22 2.32
N LEU A 105 -10.03 -1.15 1.74
CA LEU A 105 -9.63 -0.06 0.85
C LEU A 105 -10.38 -0.09 -0.48
N HIS A 106 -10.78 -1.26 -0.97
CA HIS A 106 -11.55 -1.39 -2.21
C HIS A 106 -12.99 -0.87 -2.08
N ALA A 107 -13.50 -0.78 -0.85
CA ALA A 107 -14.80 -0.17 -0.56
C ALA A 107 -14.74 1.36 -0.50
N VAL A 108 -13.54 1.95 -0.46
CA VAL A 108 -13.35 3.40 -0.43
C VAL A 108 -13.48 3.92 -1.87
N PRO A 109 -14.40 4.85 -2.16
CA PRO A 109 -14.51 5.42 -3.50
C PRO A 109 -13.20 6.12 -3.86
N GLU A 110 -12.66 5.78 -5.03
CA GLU A 110 -11.53 6.50 -5.60
C GLU A 110 -11.95 7.97 -5.76
N LEU A 111 -11.28 8.85 -5.04
CA LEU A 111 -11.29 10.25 -5.40
C LEU A 111 -10.60 10.34 -6.75
N GLU A 112 -11.19 11.06 -7.71
CA GLU A 112 -10.51 11.45 -8.94
C GLU A 112 -9.28 12.30 -8.57
N VAL A 113 -8.19 11.63 -8.21
CA VAL A 113 -6.87 12.20 -8.24
C VAL A 113 -6.64 12.34 -9.73
N LYS A 114 -6.83 13.56 -10.26
CA LYS A 114 -6.22 13.93 -11.54
C LYS A 114 -4.79 13.44 -11.42
N ALA A 115 -4.42 12.41 -12.18
CA ALA A 115 -3.10 11.84 -12.15
C ALA A 115 -2.14 13.02 -12.22
N GLY A 116 -1.61 13.40 -11.06
CA GLY A 116 -0.89 14.65 -10.91
C GLY A 116 0.29 14.46 -11.83
N GLN A 117 0.46 15.37 -12.78
CA GLN A 117 1.63 15.38 -13.64
C GLN A 117 2.85 15.11 -12.76
N VAL A 118 3.39 13.90 -12.88
CA VAL A 118 4.46 13.41 -12.02
C VAL A 118 5.69 14.14 -12.54
N GLY A 119 6.04 15.22 -11.88
CA GLY A 119 7.20 16.04 -12.18
C GLY A 119 7.03 17.01 -13.35
N LYS A 120 7.89 18.03 -13.36
CA LYS A 120 8.11 18.91 -14.51
C LYS A 120 8.64 18.04 -15.66
N PRO A 121 8.05 18.08 -16.86
CA PRO A 121 8.60 17.37 -18.00
C PRO A 121 9.99 17.93 -18.31
N LEU A 122 10.97 17.04 -18.49
CA LEU A 122 12.34 17.41 -18.80
C LEU A 122 12.41 17.93 -20.25
N GLY A 123 12.89 19.15 -20.43
CA GLY A 123 13.09 19.76 -21.74
C GLY A 123 14.34 19.25 -22.44
N LEU A 124 14.38 19.33 -23.77
CA LEU A 124 15.54 18.90 -24.55
C LEU A 124 16.84 19.62 -24.15
N ASN A 125 16.77 20.93 -23.86
CA ASN A 125 17.94 21.69 -23.41
C ASN A 125 18.40 21.25 -22.01
N GLU A 126 17.46 20.95 -21.11
CA GLU A 126 17.77 20.45 -19.77
C GLU A 126 18.44 19.07 -19.84
N ILE A 127 18.07 18.23 -20.83
CA ILE A 127 18.76 16.97 -21.12
C ILE A 127 20.22 17.22 -21.52
N TYR A 128 20.46 18.14 -22.47
CA TYR A 128 21.82 18.44 -22.90
C TYR A 128 22.67 19.03 -21.78
N GLU A 129 22.12 19.97 -21.00
CA GLU A 129 22.79 20.55 -19.83
C GLU A 129 23.15 19.47 -18.79
N GLN A 130 22.25 18.51 -18.53
CA GLN A 130 22.53 17.40 -17.62
C GLN A 130 23.61 16.47 -18.16
N ILE A 131 23.61 16.18 -19.46
CA ILE A 131 24.65 15.33 -20.08
C ILE A 131 26.02 15.98 -19.97
N GLU A 132 26.13 17.29 -20.20
CA GLU A 132 27.40 18.02 -20.06
C GLU A 132 27.93 18.02 -18.62
N GLN A 133 27.04 17.89 -17.64
CA GLN A 133 27.38 17.84 -16.22
C GLN A 133 27.54 16.42 -15.67
N LEU A 134 27.44 15.37 -16.51
CA LEU A 134 27.65 13.99 -16.08
C LEU A 134 29.15 13.74 -15.85
N GLU A 135 29.56 13.80 -14.59
CA GLU A 135 30.87 13.36 -14.13
C GLU A 135 30.72 12.27 -13.07
N GLY A 136 31.70 11.36 -12.99
CA GLY A 136 31.70 10.26 -12.03
C GLY A 136 31.86 10.79 -10.60
N SER A 137 30.92 10.42 -9.73
CA SER A 137 30.86 10.85 -8.33
C SER A 137 31.71 9.93 -7.45
N GLU A 138 32.74 10.47 -6.79
CA GLU A 138 33.62 9.70 -5.90
C GLU A 138 32.86 9.14 -4.69
N ASP A 139 31.97 9.94 -4.10
CA ASP A 139 31.13 9.60 -2.94
C ASP A 139 30.08 8.52 -3.24
N LYS A 140 29.73 8.32 -4.52
CA LYS A 140 28.81 7.25 -4.95
C LYS A 140 29.54 5.97 -5.36
N GLY A 141 30.87 5.95 -5.33
CA GLY A 141 31.67 4.80 -5.78
C GLY A 141 31.58 4.58 -7.30
N GLU A 142 31.40 5.63 -8.10
CA GLU A 142 31.38 5.52 -9.57
C GLU A 142 32.80 5.50 -10.17
N LEU A 143 33.81 5.87 -9.40
CA LEU A 143 35.22 5.82 -9.77
C LEU A 143 35.88 4.51 -9.29
N GLU A 144 37.01 4.13 -9.90
CA GLU A 144 37.77 2.90 -9.56
C GLU A 144 38.57 3.03 -8.24
N ASN A 145 37.98 3.62 -7.20
CA ASN A 145 38.62 3.86 -5.90
C ASN A 145 38.16 2.89 -4.79
N TRP A 146 37.31 1.90 -5.09
CA TRP A 146 36.80 0.95 -4.10
C TRP A 146 36.80 -0.49 -4.63
N ASP A 147 36.88 -1.45 -3.70
CA ASP A 147 36.79 -2.88 -4.01
C ASP A 147 35.34 -3.37 -3.82
N PRO A 148 34.61 -3.73 -4.90
CA PRO A 148 33.23 -4.19 -4.80
C PRO A 148 33.08 -5.49 -4.03
N LEU A 149 34.15 -6.27 -3.89
CA LEU A 149 34.12 -7.57 -3.22
C LEU A 149 34.51 -7.49 -1.75
N SER A 150 34.93 -6.32 -1.25
CA SER A 150 35.39 -6.17 0.14
C SER A 150 34.34 -6.50 1.20
N LEU A 151 33.05 -6.39 0.86
CA LEU A 151 31.92 -6.64 1.75
C LEU A 151 31.25 -8.01 1.54
N THR A 152 31.73 -8.83 0.61
CA THR A 152 31.17 -10.17 0.39
C THR A 152 31.78 -11.21 1.34
N ASN A 153 30.97 -12.19 1.76
CA ASN A 153 31.45 -13.33 2.54
C ASN A 153 32.25 -14.33 1.69
N ASP A 154 31.88 -14.49 0.42
CA ASP A 154 32.51 -15.42 -0.51
C ASP A 154 32.80 -14.69 -1.85
N SER A 155 34.08 -14.64 -2.26
CA SER A 155 34.53 -14.17 -3.57
C SER A 155 35.69 -15.03 -4.07
N LEU A 156 35.81 -15.15 -5.39
CA LEU A 156 36.93 -15.87 -6.03
C LEU A 156 37.29 -15.18 -7.34
N ASN A 157 38.58 -14.90 -7.54
CA ASN A 157 39.13 -14.34 -8.78
C ASN A 157 38.40 -13.09 -9.29
N GLY A 158 38.05 -12.15 -8.40
CA GLY A 158 37.35 -10.93 -8.80
C GLY A 158 35.85 -11.11 -9.08
N GLN A 159 35.24 -12.21 -8.62
CA GLN A 159 33.83 -12.51 -8.84
C GLN A 159 33.12 -12.86 -7.53
N TYR A 160 31.83 -12.50 -7.43
CA TYR A 160 30.94 -12.98 -6.37
C TYR A 160 30.66 -14.47 -6.57
N ILE A 161 30.71 -15.25 -5.49
CA ILE A 161 30.40 -16.68 -5.56
C ILE A 161 28.94 -16.91 -5.14
N ILE A 162 28.20 -17.63 -5.97
CA ILE A 162 26.85 -18.12 -5.63
C ILE A 162 26.92 -19.64 -5.48
N LYS A 163 26.62 -20.14 -4.28
CA LYS A 163 26.56 -21.59 -4.02
C LYS A 163 25.27 -22.15 -4.62
N GLU A 164 25.40 -23.06 -5.58
CA GLU A 164 24.27 -23.68 -6.32
C GLU A 164 23.32 -24.55 -5.47
N GLY A 165 23.48 -24.57 -4.14
CA GLY A 165 22.75 -25.44 -3.21
C GLY A 165 21.36 -24.95 -2.76
N LEU A 166 20.98 -23.69 -3.01
CA LEU A 166 19.67 -23.17 -2.60
C LEU A 166 18.52 -23.55 -3.56
N ILE A 167 18.81 -24.12 -4.73
CA ILE A 167 17.82 -24.39 -5.80
C ILE A 167 17.55 -25.90 -6.02
N LYS A 168 18.28 -26.80 -5.36
CA LYS A 168 18.10 -28.25 -5.54
C LYS A 168 17.36 -28.90 -4.37
N ASN A 169 16.03 -28.84 -4.43
CA ASN A 169 15.14 -29.92 -3.99
C ASN A 169 13.84 -29.80 -4.78
N LYS A 170 13.73 -30.61 -5.83
CA LYS A 170 12.51 -30.85 -6.62
C LYS A 170 11.63 -31.85 -5.88
#